data_AF-A0AAC9K7B8-F1
#
_entry.id   AF-A0AAC9K7B8-F1
#
_cell.length_a   1.000
_cell.length_b   1.000
_cell.length_c   1.000
_cell.angle_alpha   90.00
_cell.angle_beta   90.00
_cell.angle_gamma   90.00
#
_symmetry.space_group_name_H-M   'P 1'
#
loop_
_entity.id
_entity.type
_entity.pdbx_description
1 polymer ?
#
loop_
_entity_poly.entity_id
_entity_poly.type
_entity_poly.pdbx_seq_one_letter_code
_entity_poly.pdbx_strand_id
1 'polypeptide(L)'
;MAAAGGAFYEVDTDVLRAMASKARRIVGELGSSDAAKPADAGHEWVVAAATRFSSAWSDGLCVRVADTEDFADRLSTTARIFDEGTDAAKVEVDAMIWDD
;
A
#
# COMPACT_ATOMS: atom_id res chain seq x y z
N MET A 1 -20.61 -38.32 -7.98
CA MET A 1 -19.24 -38.11 -7.51
C MET A 1 -18.75 -36.77 -8.04
N ALA A 2 -18.34 -35.90 -7.12
CA ALA A 2 -17.57 -34.66 -7.26
C ALA A 2 -17.90 -33.71 -8.43
N ALA A 3 -18.71 -32.68 -8.13
CA ALA A 3 -18.52 -31.39 -8.76
C ALA A 3 -17.21 -30.82 -8.21
N ALA A 4 -16.19 -30.68 -9.06
CA ALA A 4 -14.97 -29.97 -8.72
C ALA A 4 -15.30 -28.48 -8.61
N GLY A 5 -15.76 -28.08 -7.43
CA GLY A 5 -15.86 -26.67 -7.02
C GLY A 5 -14.46 -26.12 -6.79
N GLY A 6 -13.72 -25.89 -7.89
CA GLY A 6 -12.56 -25.02 -7.86
C GLY A 6 -13.09 -23.61 -7.61
N ALA A 7 -12.99 -23.13 -6.37
CA ALA A 7 -13.13 -21.71 -6.11
C ALA A 7 -11.98 -21.01 -6.82
N PHE A 8 -12.20 -20.61 -8.07
CA PHE A 8 -11.39 -19.58 -8.69
C PHE A 8 -11.60 -18.34 -7.83
N TYR A 9 -10.64 -18.04 -6.97
CA TYR A 9 -10.55 -16.71 -6.37
C TYR A 9 -10.30 -15.77 -7.54
N GLU A 10 -11.38 -15.21 -8.09
CA GLU A 10 -11.31 -14.10 -9.01
C GLU A 10 -10.74 -12.92 -8.23
N VAL A 11 -9.44 -12.72 -8.35
CA VAL A 11 -8.76 -11.59 -7.70
C VAL A 11 -9.04 -10.38 -8.54
N ASP A 12 -9.84 -9.47 -7.98
CA ASP A 12 -10.15 -8.18 -8.58
C ASP A 12 -8.89 -7.29 -8.55
N THR A 13 -8.14 -7.31 -9.65
CA THR A 13 -6.90 -6.53 -9.80
C THR A 13 -7.18 -5.02 -9.88
N ASP A 14 -8.39 -4.60 -10.26
CA ASP A 14 -8.81 -3.20 -10.20
C ASP A 14 -8.92 -2.72 -8.75
N VAL A 15 -9.50 -3.54 -7.86
CA VAL A 15 -9.58 -3.23 -6.42
C VAL A 15 -8.18 -3.13 -5.79
N LEU A 16 -7.26 -4.03 -6.16
CA LEU A 16 -5.86 -3.95 -5.70
C LEU A 16 -5.19 -2.64 -6.14
N ARG A 17 -5.37 -2.23 -7.41
CA ARG A 17 -4.83 -0.96 -7.94
C ARG A 17 -5.49 0.26 -7.29
N ALA A 18 -6.79 0.21 -7.02
CA ALA A 18 -7.52 1.26 -6.32
C ALA A 18 -7.03 1.43 -4.87
N MET A 19 -6.80 0.33 -4.16
CA MET A 19 -6.25 0.35 -2.80
C MET A 19 -4.81 0.88 -2.77
N ALA A 20 -3.96 0.49 -3.71
CA ALA A 20 -2.60 1.03 -3.83
C ALA A 20 -2.63 2.55 -4.08
N SER A 21 -3.51 3.02 -4.96
CA SER A 21 -3.68 4.45 -5.24
C SER A 21 -4.17 5.22 -4.01
N LYS A 22 -5.11 4.64 -3.25
CA LYS A 22 -5.61 5.22 -2.00
C LYS A 22 -4.51 5.31 -0.94
N ALA A 23 -3.69 4.29 -0.79
CA ALA A 23 -2.57 4.27 0.16
C ALA A 23 -1.57 5.39 -0.15
N ARG A 24 -1.17 5.55 -1.42
CA ARG A 24 -0.26 6.63 -1.86
C ARG A 24 -0.85 8.01 -1.64
N ARG A 25 -2.16 8.19 -1.86
CA ARG A 25 -2.84 9.46 -1.57
C ARG A 25 -2.77 9.82 -0.08
N ILE A 26 -3.03 8.85 0.80
CA ILE A 26 -2.99 9.07 2.26
C ILE A 26 -1.58 9.46 2.70
N VAL A 27 -0.54 8.83 2.15
CA VAL A 27 0.86 9.22 2.40
C VAL A 27 1.12 10.68 2.01
N GLY A 28 0.65 11.11 0.84
CA GLY A 28 0.77 12.51 0.40
C GLY A 28 0.07 13.50 1.32
N GLU A 29 -1.07 13.12 1.92
CA GLU A 29 -1.80 13.95 2.89
C GLU A 29 -1.06 13.99 4.26
N LEU A 30 -0.45 12.88 4.68
CA LEU A 30 0.28 12.77 5.95
C LEU A 30 1.59 13.57 5.97
N GLY A 31 2.32 13.63 4.85
CA GLY A 31 3.55 14.42 4.74
C GLY A 31 3.38 15.91 5.02
N SER A 32 2.14 16.43 5.00
CA SER A 32 1.81 17.82 5.35
C SER A 32 1.66 18.06 6.87
N SER A 33 1.75 17.02 7.71
CA SER A 33 1.39 17.06 9.14
C SER A 33 2.59 17.19 10.08
N ASP A 34 3.53 18.07 9.76
CA ASP A 34 4.68 18.34 10.64
C ASP A 34 4.25 19.10 11.89
N ALA A 35 4.62 18.57 13.07
CA ALA A 35 4.33 19.21 14.34
C ALA A 35 5.31 20.37 14.58
N ALA A 36 4.80 21.60 14.50
CA ALA A 36 5.60 22.79 14.77
C ALA A 36 6.17 22.76 16.20
N LYS A 37 7.47 23.03 16.35
CA LYS A 37 8.11 23.17 17.66
C LYS A 37 7.54 24.40 18.39
N PRO A 38 7.20 24.30 19.68
CA PRO A 38 6.83 25.47 20.46
C PRO A 38 8.04 26.40 20.57
N ALA A 39 7.91 27.63 20.07
CA ALA A 39 8.99 28.62 20.10
C ALA A 39 9.14 29.30 21.47
N ASP A 40 8.10 29.25 22.32
CA ASP A 40 8.04 30.10 23.52
C ASP A 40 7.24 29.47 24.68
N ALA A 41 7.65 28.30 25.14
CA ALA A 41 7.01 27.65 26.30
C ALA A 41 7.49 28.19 27.66
N GLY A 42 8.44 29.14 27.68
CA GLY A 42 9.00 29.79 28.88
C GLY A 42 9.79 28.89 29.84
N HIS A 43 9.60 27.57 29.79
CA HIS A 43 10.24 26.58 30.66
C HIS A 43 11.04 25.56 29.87
N GLU A 44 12.32 25.42 30.22
CA GLU A 44 13.28 24.50 29.57
C GLU A 44 12.78 23.06 29.50
N TRP A 45 12.12 22.56 30.55
CA TRP A 45 11.57 21.20 30.59
C TRP A 45 10.42 21.01 29.59
N VAL A 46 9.62 22.06 29.32
CA VAL A 46 8.53 22.01 28.32
C VAL A 46 9.13 21.99 26.92
N VAL A 47 10.15 22.80 26.67
CA VAL A 47 10.88 22.83 25.38
C VAL A 47 11.54 21.47 25.11
N ALA A 48 12.17 20.86 26.12
CA ALA A 48 12.77 19.54 26.01
C ALA A 48 11.71 18.45 25.74
N ALA A 49 10.59 18.47 26.46
CA ALA A 49 9.48 17.55 26.24
C ALA A 49 8.86 17.70 24.85
N ALA A 50 8.63 18.93 24.40
CA ALA A 50 8.10 19.22 23.07
C ALA A 50 9.07 18.83 21.96
N THR A 51 10.37 19.04 22.16
CA THR A 51 11.41 18.59 21.22
C THR A 51 11.40 17.07 21.09
N ARG A 52 11.38 16.35 22.22
CA ARG A 52 11.31 14.88 22.23
C ARG A 52 10.03 14.37 21.57
N PHE A 53 8.90 15.00 21.84
CA PHE A 53 7.62 14.68 21.19
C PHE A 53 7.71 14.89 19.68
N SER A 54 8.18 16.05 19.22
CA SER A 54 8.29 16.34 17.79
C SER A 54 9.18 15.34 17.07
N SER A 55 10.33 14.97 17.65
CA SER A 55 11.22 13.95 17.08
C SER A 55 10.53 12.59 17.00
N ALA A 56 9.93 12.12 18.10
CA ALA A 56 9.26 10.82 18.12
C ALA A 56 8.05 10.77 17.18
N TRP A 57 7.33 11.89 17.03
CA TRP A 57 6.24 12.04 16.07
C TRP A 57 6.75 11.95 14.63
N SER A 58 7.77 12.72 14.28
CA SER A 58 8.35 12.71 12.93
C SER A 58 8.95 11.34 12.59
N ASP A 59 9.67 10.70 13.51
CA ASP A 59 10.25 9.36 13.32
C ASP A 59 9.13 8.32 13.10
N GLY A 60 8.11 8.33 13.97
CA GLY A 60 6.97 7.42 13.84
C GLY A 60 6.16 7.65 12.57
N LEU A 61 5.99 8.90 12.15
CA LEU A 61 5.32 9.26 10.90
C LEU A 61 6.11 8.76 9.69
N CYS A 62 7.44 8.91 9.70
CA CYS A 62 8.32 8.41 8.65
C CYS A 62 8.20 6.89 8.48
N VAL A 63 8.22 6.14 9.59
CA VAL A 63 8.04 4.67 9.55
C VAL A 63 6.67 4.31 8.95
N ARG A 64 5.60 5.00 9.36
CA ARG A 64 4.26 4.72 8.83
C ARG A 64 4.09 5.08 7.37
N VAL A 65 4.74 6.14 6.90
CA VAL A 65 4.78 6.49 5.48
C VAL A 65 5.44 5.36 4.70
N ALA A 66 6.63 4.92 5.13
CA ALA A 66 7.36 3.83 4.47
C ALA A 66 6.55 2.52 4.44
N ASP A 67 5.97 2.11 5.58
CA ASP A 67 5.12 0.91 5.66
C ASP A 67 3.92 0.97 4.69
N THR A 68 3.34 2.16 4.52
CA THR A 68 2.18 2.36 3.65
C THR A 68 2.56 2.35 2.17
N GLU A 69 3.73 2.88 1.82
CA GLU A 69 4.31 2.79 0.48
C GLU A 69 4.63 1.33 0.11
N ASP A 70 5.29 0.60 1.00
CA ASP A 70 5.57 -0.84 0.86
C ASP A 70 4.28 -1.65 0.65
N PHE A 71 3.23 -1.32 1.40
CA PHE A 71 1.92 -1.94 1.23
C PHE A 71 1.33 -1.64 -0.15
N ALA A 72 1.40 -0.40 -0.63
CA ALA A 72 0.92 -0.01 -1.96
C ALA A 72 1.68 -0.72 -3.09
N ASP A 73 2.99 -0.92 -2.92
CA ASP A 73 3.84 -1.61 -3.89
C ASP A 73 3.54 -3.10 -3.94
N ARG A 74 3.29 -3.73 -2.79
CA ARG A 74 2.82 -5.12 -2.74
C ARG A 74 1.49 -5.30 -3.46
N LEU A 75 0.52 -4.43 -3.21
CA LEU A 75 -0.78 -4.46 -3.90
C LEU A 75 -0.62 -4.32 -5.43
N SER A 76 0.22 -3.38 -5.87
CA SER A 76 0.50 -3.15 -7.29
C SER A 76 1.18 -4.36 -7.93
N THR A 77 2.13 -4.97 -7.22
CA THR A 77 2.85 -6.17 -7.67
C THR A 77 1.92 -7.37 -7.77
N THR A 78 1.06 -7.58 -6.76
CA THR A 78 0.07 -8.66 -6.78
C THR A 78 -0.89 -8.50 -7.95
N ALA A 79 -1.43 -7.29 -8.18
CA ALA A 79 -2.30 -7.03 -9.33
C ALA A 79 -1.63 -7.42 -10.65
N ARG A 80 -0.36 -7.01 -10.85
CA ARG A 80 0.41 -7.34 -12.05
C ARG A 80 0.59 -8.85 -12.23
N ILE A 81 0.95 -9.58 -11.17
CA ILE A 81 1.16 -11.04 -11.25
C ILE A 81 -0.14 -11.76 -11.63
N PHE A 82 -1.28 -11.31 -11.12
CA PHE A 82 -2.58 -11.87 -11.49
C PHE A 82 -2.97 -11.55 -12.93
N ASP A 83 -2.72 -10.32 -13.40
CA ASP A 83 -2.97 -9.94 -14.80
C ASP A 83 -2.10 -10.79 -15.76
N GLU A 84 -0.79 -10.90 -15.47
CA GLU A 84 0.15 -11.71 -16.25
C GLU A 84 -0.24 -13.20 -16.26
N GLY A 85 -0.65 -13.74 -15.11
CA GLY A 85 -1.15 -15.12 -15.01
C GLY A 85 -2.45 -15.34 -15.79
N THR A 86 -3.36 -14.37 -15.77
CA THR A 86 -4.62 -14.43 -16.53
C THR A 86 -4.36 -14.41 -18.03
N ASP A 87 -3.43 -13.57 -18.49
CA ASP A 87 -3.07 -13.48 -19.90
C ASP A 87 -2.36 -14.74 -20.39
N ALA A 88 -1.43 -15.30 -19.59
CA ALA A 88 -0.78 -16.56 -19.91
C ALA A 88 -1.78 -17.72 -20.05
N ALA A 89 -2.74 -17.82 -19.13
CA ALA A 89 -3.80 -18.84 -19.19
C ALA A 89 -4.69 -18.68 -20.43
N LYS A 90 -5.02 -17.44 -20.83
CA LYS A 90 -5.79 -17.18 -22.05
C LYS A 90 -5.02 -17.63 -23.30
N VAL A 91 -3.72 -17.35 -23.38
CA VAL A 91 -2.88 -17.76 -24.52
C VAL A 91 -2.81 -19.28 -24.63
N GLU A 92 -2.65 -19.99 -23.50
CA GLU A 92 -2.65 -21.46 -23.49
C GLU A 92 -3.98 -22.03 -23.99
N VAL A 93 -5.11 -21.46 -23.55
CA VAL A 93 -6.45 -21.88 -24.01
C VAL A 93 -6.67 -21.57 -25.49
N ASP A 94 -6.24 -20.42 -25.98
CA ASP A 94 -6.39 -20.04 -27.40
C ASP A 94 -5.59 -20.98 -28.32
N ALA A 95 -4.38 -21.36 -27.92
CA ALA A 95 -3.59 -22.39 -28.62
C ALA A 95 -4.30 -23.75 -28.63
N MET A 96 -4.90 -24.17 -27.52
CA MET A 96 -5.68 -25.42 -27.48
C MET A 96 -6.93 -25.42 -28.36
N ILE A 97 -7.52 -24.25 -28.64
CA ILE A 97 -8.74 -24.11 -29.46
C ILE A 97 -8.40 -24.06 -30.95
N TRP A 98 -7.27 -23.45 -31.34
CA TRP A 98 -6.93 -23.17 -32.74
C TRP A 98 -5.76 -23.95 -33.33
N ASP A 99 -4.90 -24.58 -32.51
CA ASP A 99 -3.76 -25.37 -33.00
C ASP A 99 -4.07 -26.89 -33.13
N ASP A 100 -5.34 -27.29 -33.05
CA ASP A 100 -5.87 -28.64 -33.36
C ASP A 100 -6.72 -28.60 -34.66
#